data_AF-A0A6B0XQ19-F1
#
_entry.id   AF-A0A6B0XQ19-F1
#
_cell.length_a   1.000
_cell.length_b   1.000
_cell.length_c   1.000
_cell.angle_alpha   90.00
_cell.angle_beta   90.00
_cell.angle_gamma   90.00
#
_symmetry.space_group_name_H-M   'P 1'
#
loop_
_entity.id
_entity.type
_entity.pdbx_description
1 polymer ?
#
loop_
_entity_poly.entity_id
_entity_poly.type
_entity_poly.pdbx_seq_one_letter_code
_entity_poly.pdbx_strand_id
1 'polypeptide(L)'
;MATRDAGVHGGAPTFRAQGASQDRNRNADQDVIEPNGKSREHGPDAQGERQLSAGVAADVRAATFGDQEAFERIYRAHVSRVHGLACRMAGSERADELTQDVFVRAWEKLGTFRGESAFSSWLYRLAVNLLCSRLRALKLQREREIANE
;
A
#
# COMPACT_ATOMS: atom_id res chain seq x y z
N MET A 1 -18.79 24.12 77.05
CA MET A 1 -17.95 24.95 76.16
C MET A 1 -16.96 23.99 75.50
N ALA A 2 -17.33 23.43 74.34
CA ALA A 2 -17.08 23.97 72.99
C ALA A 2 -15.63 23.73 72.57
N THR A 3 -15.26 23.07 71.48
CA THR A 3 -15.97 22.50 70.32
C THR A 3 -14.95 21.61 69.60
N ARG A 4 -15.41 20.50 68.99
CA ARG A 4 -14.70 19.75 67.95
C ARG A 4 -14.37 20.69 66.78
N ASP A 5 -13.20 20.55 66.16
CA ASP A 5 -13.11 20.68 64.71
C ASP A 5 -11.90 19.91 64.15
N ALA A 6 -12.15 19.15 63.09
CA ALA A 6 -11.23 18.28 62.40
C ALA A 6 -11.03 18.85 61.00
N GLY A 7 -9.91 19.54 60.78
CA GLY A 7 -9.54 20.11 59.48
C GLY A 7 -8.55 19.22 58.74
N VAL A 8 -9.03 18.25 57.98
CA VAL A 8 -8.33 17.63 56.85
C VAL A 8 -9.17 17.92 55.61
N HIS A 9 -8.62 18.68 54.65
CA HIS A 9 -8.78 18.52 53.19
C HIS A 9 -8.37 19.81 52.48
N GLY A 10 -7.11 19.86 52.03
CA GLY A 10 -6.63 20.81 51.02
C GLY A 10 -5.92 20.02 49.94
N GLY A 11 -6.66 19.67 48.87
CA GLY A 11 -6.13 18.95 47.72
C GLY A 11 -5.08 19.77 46.99
N ALA A 12 -3.96 19.14 46.67
CA ALA A 12 -2.93 19.71 45.82
C ALA A 12 -3.47 19.93 44.40
N PRO A 13 -3.16 21.06 43.75
CA PRO A 13 -3.63 21.36 42.40
C PRO A 13 -2.94 20.47 41.37
N THR A 14 -3.74 19.77 40.57
CA THR A 14 -3.30 19.06 39.36
C THR A 14 -3.03 20.08 38.25
N PHE A 15 -1.77 20.46 38.07
CA PHE A 15 -1.33 21.26 36.93
C PHE A 15 -1.18 20.35 35.70
N ARG A 16 -2.24 20.27 34.89
CA ARG A 16 -2.20 19.65 33.56
C ARG A 16 -1.52 20.64 32.61
N ALA A 17 -0.27 20.37 32.25
CA ALA A 17 0.46 21.11 31.23
C ALA A 17 -0.35 21.13 29.91
N GLN A 18 -0.69 22.33 29.45
CA GLN A 18 -1.16 22.62 28.11
C GLN A 18 0.02 22.64 27.13
N GLY A 19 -0.28 22.29 25.89
CA GLY A 19 0.65 21.79 24.89
C GLY A 19 1.75 22.77 24.50
N ALA A 20 2.98 22.25 24.56
CA ALA A 20 4.09 22.79 23.78
C ALA A 20 3.89 22.40 22.31
N SER A 21 3.97 23.42 21.46
CA SER A 21 4.28 23.29 20.04
C SER A 21 5.62 22.59 19.83
N GLN A 22 5.65 21.53 19.01
CA GLN A 22 6.74 20.97 18.20
C GLN A 22 6.20 19.56 17.82
N ASP A 23 6.07 19.11 16.59
CA ASP A 23 7.00 19.17 15.47
C ASP A 23 6.20 18.97 14.19
N ARG A 24 6.42 19.85 13.21
CA ARG A 24 6.30 19.43 11.82
C ARG A 24 7.44 18.45 11.59
N ASN A 25 7.17 17.38 10.86
CA ASN A 25 8.09 16.66 9.96
C ASN A 25 8.41 15.20 10.32
N ARG A 26 8.49 14.41 9.23
CA ARG A 26 9.10 13.08 9.05
C ARG A 26 8.31 11.87 9.54
N ASN A 27 7.50 11.34 8.63
CA ASN A 27 7.72 9.94 8.22
C ASN A 27 7.12 9.68 6.83
N ALA A 28 7.84 10.15 5.81
CA ALA A 28 7.75 9.64 4.45
C ALA A 28 8.68 8.42 4.24
N ASP A 29 9.05 7.73 5.33
CA ASP A 29 10.21 6.83 5.37
C ASP A 29 9.98 5.52 6.13
N GLN A 30 8.72 5.11 6.36
CA GLN A 30 8.42 3.79 6.93
C GLN A 30 6.93 3.47 6.86
N ASP A 31 6.53 2.89 5.74
CA ASP A 31 5.75 1.66 5.79
C ASP A 31 6.43 0.72 4.80
N VAL A 32 7.52 0.13 5.27
CA VAL A 32 7.92 -1.21 4.85
C VAL A 32 6.70 -2.07 5.12
N ILE A 33 5.81 -2.18 4.13
CA ILE A 33 4.82 -3.24 4.11
C ILE A 33 5.65 -4.51 3.94
N GLU A 34 6.10 -5.07 5.06
CA GLU A 34 6.48 -6.45 5.12
C GLU A 34 5.31 -7.25 4.55
N PRO A 35 5.51 -8.08 3.50
CA PRO A 35 4.51 -9.06 3.18
C PRO A 35 4.63 -10.13 4.26
N ASN A 36 4.04 -9.85 5.43
CA ASN A 36 3.90 -10.82 6.50
C ASN A 36 3.27 -12.07 5.88
N GLY A 37 4.00 -13.18 5.98
CA GLY A 37 3.63 -14.50 5.51
C GLY A 37 2.44 -15.06 6.30
N LYS A 38 1.28 -14.41 6.18
CA LYS A 38 0.01 -14.97 6.61
C LYS A 38 -0.74 -15.41 5.36
N SER A 39 -0.47 -16.65 5.02
CA SER A 39 -1.29 -17.54 4.22
C SER A 39 -2.78 -17.30 4.49
N ARG A 40 -3.49 -16.67 3.55
CA ARG A 40 -4.86 -17.03 3.14
C ARG A 40 -5.39 -16.13 2.03
N GLU A 41 -6.26 -16.75 1.23
CA GLU A 41 -7.05 -16.23 0.11
C GLU A 41 -6.33 -16.14 -1.26
N HIS A 42 -6.51 -17.22 -2.03
CA HIS A 42 -6.23 -17.29 -3.47
C HIS A 42 -7.11 -16.27 -4.21
N GLY A 43 -6.48 -15.35 -4.95
CA GLY A 43 -7.20 -14.52 -5.92
C GLY A 43 -7.86 -15.38 -7.02
N PRO A 44 -8.95 -14.90 -7.65
CA PRO A 44 -9.85 -15.76 -8.39
C PRO A 44 -9.37 -15.92 -9.84
N ASP A 45 -8.41 -16.83 -10.07
CA ASP A 45 -8.05 -17.48 -11.36
C ASP A 45 -6.57 -17.94 -11.49
N ALA A 46 -6.16 -18.89 -10.64
CA ALA A 46 -4.91 -19.64 -10.79
C ALA A 46 -4.85 -20.61 -12.01
N GLN A 47 -5.71 -20.41 -13.02
CA GLN A 47 -5.85 -21.32 -14.17
C GLN A 47 -5.18 -20.82 -15.46
N GLY A 48 -5.19 -19.50 -15.73
CA GLY A 48 -4.56 -18.94 -16.94
C GLY A 48 -3.03 -18.95 -16.93
N GLU A 49 -2.42 -18.95 -15.75
CA GLU A 49 -0.95 -18.87 -15.60
C GLU A 49 -0.21 -20.19 -15.75
N ARG A 50 -0.93 -21.32 -15.66
CA ARG A 50 -0.31 -22.65 -15.67
C ARG A 50 0.47 -22.90 -16.98
N GLN A 51 0.02 -22.28 -18.08
CA GLN A 51 0.64 -22.40 -19.41
C GLN A 51 1.84 -21.45 -19.64
N LEU A 52 1.96 -20.36 -18.86
CA LEU A 52 2.97 -19.30 -19.04
C LEU A 52 4.16 -19.40 -18.05
N SER A 53 4.07 -20.33 -17.09
CA SER A 53 4.90 -20.35 -15.87
C SER A 53 6.41 -20.49 -16.08
N ALA A 54 6.86 -21.24 -17.10
CA ALA A 54 8.30 -21.44 -17.34
C ALA A 54 8.98 -20.19 -17.93
N GLY A 55 8.34 -19.54 -18.91
CA GLY A 55 8.85 -18.32 -19.54
C GLY A 55 8.83 -17.14 -18.58
N VAL A 56 7.72 -16.96 -17.86
CA VAL A 56 7.57 -15.87 -16.88
C VAL A 56 8.61 -15.99 -15.77
N ALA A 57 8.92 -17.19 -15.28
CA ALA A 57 9.95 -17.34 -14.24
C ALA A 57 11.36 -16.98 -14.73
N ALA A 58 11.69 -17.26 -15.98
CA ALA A 58 12.96 -16.86 -16.58
C ALA A 58 13.04 -15.35 -16.78
N ASP A 59 11.97 -14.75 -17.30
CA ASP A 59 11.87 -13.31 -17.49
C ASP A 59 11.94 -12.56 -16.15
N VAL A 60 11.27 -13.06 -15.11
CA VAL A 60 11.33 -12.45 -13.76
C VAL A 60 12.76 -12.47 -13.24
N ARG A 61 13.49 -13.58 -13.38
CA ARG A 61 14.91 -13.64 -12.98
C ARG A 61 15.75 -12.63 -13.76
N ALA A 62 15.66 -12.60 -15.09
CA ALA A 62 16.41 -11.64 -15.90
C ALA A 62 16.09 -10.19 -15.50
N ALA A 63 14.81 -9.87 -15.33
CA ALA A 63 14.35 -8.55 -14.94
C ALA A 63 14.82 -8.15 -13.51
N THR A 64 15.00 -9.09 -12.57
CA THR A 64 15.61 -8.77 -11.26
C THR A 64 17.06 -8.28 -11.37
N PHE A 65 17.76 -8.62 -12.46
CA PHE A 65 19.10 -8.12 -12.78
C PHE A 65 19.08 -6.87 -13.68
N GLY A 66 17.91 -6.28 -13.93
CA GLY A 66 17.76 -5.05 -14.72
C GLY A 66 17.52 -5.25 -16.21
N ASP A 67 17.21 -6.47 -16.67
CA ASP A 67 16.82 -6.73 -18.06
C ASP A 67 15.45 -6.09 -18.36
N GLN A 68 15.47 -5.02 -19.16
CA GLN A 68 14.27 -4.26 -19.54
C GLN A 68 13.38 -5.04 -20.52
N GLU A 69 13.95 -5.82 -21.44
CA GLU A 69 13.17 -6.60 -22.41
C GLU A 69 12.42 -7.73 -21.71
N ALA A 70 13.06 -8.36 -20.73
CA ALA A 70 12.41 -9.34 -19.87
C ALA A 70 11.23 -8.73 -19.11
N PHE A 71 11.39 -7.52 -18.57
CA PHE A 71 10.29 -6.84 -17.91
C PHE A 71 9.18 -6.40 -18.88
N GLU A 72 9.52 -6.01 -20.11
CA GLU A 72 8.53 -5.72 -21.14
C GLU A 72 7.65 -6.95 -21.45
N ARG A 73 8.24 -8.14 -21.53
CA ARG A 73 7.48 -9.40 -21.70
C ARG A 73 6.55 -9.66 -20.51
N ILE A 74 7.04 -9.45 -19.29
CA ILE A 74 6.21 -9.54 -18.07
C ILE A 74 5.06 -8.54 -18.13
N TYR A 75 5.33 -7.28 -18.50
CA TYR A 75 4.34 -6.22 -18.64
C TYR A 75 3.24 -6.63 -19.62
N ARG A 76 3.62 -7.02 -20.84
CA ARG A 76 2.67 -7.45 -21.89
C ARG A 76 1.80 -8.61 -21.45
N ALA A 77 2.36 -9.55 -20.66
CA ALA A 77 1.61 -10.69 -20.14
C ALA A 77 0.58 -10.32 -19.06
N HIS A 78 0.78 -9.23 -18.32
CA HIS A 78 -0.04 -8.91 -17.14
C HIS A 78 -0.86 -7.61 -17.25
N VAL A 79 -0.55 -6.75 -18.22
CA VAL A 79 -1.15 -5.40 -18.33
C VAL A 79 -2.67 -5.44 -18.40
N SER A 80 -3.25 -6.31 -19.23
CA SER A 80 -4.71 -6.40 -19.39
C SER A 80 -5.43 -6.73 -18.08
N ARG A 81 -4.79 -7.56 -17.24
CA ARG A 81 -5.34 -8.00 -15.95
C ARG A 81 -5.25 -6.89 -14.90
N VAL A 82 -4.10 -6.21 -14.82
CA VAL A 82 -3.90 -5.07 -13.91
C VAL A 82 -4.82 -3.91 -14.31
N HIS A 83 -4.92 -3.63 -15.61
CA HIS A 83 -5.83 -2.62 -16.13
C HIS A 83 -7.29 -2.96 -15.82
N GLY A 84 -7.74 -4.20 -16.04
CA GLY A 84 -9.09 -4.62 -15.67
C GLY A 84 -9.35 -4.57 -14.16
N LEU A 85 -8.34 -4.74 -13.31
CA LEU A 85 -8.45 -4.49 -11.87
C LEU A 85 -8.60 -2.99 -11.57
N ALA A 86 -7.77 -2.14 -12.17
CA ALA A 86 -7.83 -0.69 -12.00
C ALA A 86 -9.19 -0.12 -12.47
N CYS A 87 -9.71 -0.56 -13.62
CA CYS A 87 -11.05 -0.18 -14.09
C CYS A 87 -12.14 -0.50 -13.05
N ARG A 88 -12.09 -1.69 -12.45
CA ARG A 88 -13.09 -2.13 -11.45
C ARG A 88 -13.02 -1.31 -10.16
N MET A 89 -11.84 -0.82 -9.79
CA MET A 89 -11.62 -0.11 -8.53
C MET A 89 -11.79 1.42 -8.66
N ALA A 90 -11.42 1.99 -9.80
CA ALA A 90 -11.25 3.44 -9.98
C ALA A 90 -12.03 4.02 -11.17
N GLY A 91 -12.69 3.18 -11.97
CA GLY A 91 -13.29 3.58 -13.25
C GLY A 91 -12.27 3.58 -14.39
N SER A 92 -12.77 3.60 -15.63
CA SER A 92 -11.93 3.55 -16.84
C SER A 92 -11.06 4.79 -17.03
N GLU A 93 -11.52 5.95 -16.56
CA GLU A 93 -10.85 7.25 -16.76
C GLU A 93 -9.45 7.31 -16.10
N ARG A 94 -9.24 6.58 -15.00
CA ARG A 94 -7.97 6.55 -14.23
C ARG A 94 -7.20 5.25 -14.43
N ALA A 95 -7.76 4.28 -15.15
CA ALA A 95 -7.24 2.93 -15.19
C ALA A 95 -5.86 2.87 -15.85
N ASP A 96 -5.64 3.64 -16.91
CA ASP A 96 -4.36 3.71 -17.61
C ASP A 96 -3.24 4.25 -16.71
N GLU A 97 -3.46 5.41 -16.08
CA GLU A 97 -2.50 6.03 -15.16
C GLU A 97 -2.18 5.10 -13.98
N LEU A 98 -3.21 4.54 -13.35
CA LEU A 98 -3.02 3.65 -12.21
C LEU A 98 -2.32 2.35 -12.60
N THR A 99 -2.57 1.84 -13.81
CA THR A 99 -1.86 0.65 -14.33
C THR A 99 -0.39 0.95 -14.51
N GLN A 100 -0.05 2.10 -15.09
CA GLN A 100 1.35 2.53 -15.23
C GLN A 100 2.03 2.63 -13.86
N ASP A 101 1.38 3.29 -12.90
CA ASP A 101 1.86 3.40 -11.50
C ASP A 101 2.17 2.02 -10.89
N VAL A 102 1.28 1.04 -11.11
CA VAL A 102 1.50 -0.34 -10.63
C VAL A 102 2.76 -0.95 -11.25
N PHE A 103 2.98 -0.80 -12.56
CA PHE A 103 4.14 -1.41 -13.21
C PHE A 103 5.45 -0.68 -12.91
N VAL A 104 5.43 0.65 -12.77
CA VAL A 104 6.58 1.41 -12.25
C VAL A 104 6.95 0.89 -10.86
N ARG A 105 5.96 0.74 -9.97
CA ARG A 105 6.20 0.22 -8.64
C ARG A 105 6.62 -1.25 -8.63
N ALA A 106 6.13 -2.04 -9.58
CA ALA A 106 6.53 -3.43 -9.75
C ALA A 106 8.00 -3.54 -10.16
N TRP A 107 8.47 -2.70 -11.08
CA TRP A 107 9.89 -2.62 -11.46
C TRP A 107 10.78 -2.28 -10.27
N GLU A 108 10.45 -1.23 -9.52
CA GLU A 108 11.21 -0.80 -8.33
C GLU A 108 11.29 -1.89 -7.26
N LYS A 109 10.20 -2.64 -7.06
CA LYS A 109 10.11 -3.68 -6.03
C LYS A 109 10.52 -5.06 -6.53
N LEU A 110 10.84 -5.23 -7.81
CA LEU A 110 11.07 -6.54 -8.40
C LEU A 110 12.18 -7.30 -7.69
N GLY A 111 13.26 -6.61 -7.27
CA GLY A 111 14.36 -7.20 -6.50
C GLY A 111 13.95 -7.75 -5.12
N THR A 112 12.76 -7.42 -4.62
CA THR A 112 12.23 -7.98 -3.36
C THR A 112 11.49 -9.31 -3.56
N PHE A 113 11.23 -9.70 -4.81
CA PHE A 113 10.52 -10.93 -5.12
C PHE A 113 11.41 -12.16 -4.93
N ARG A 114 11.07 -13.00 -3.94
CA ARG A 114 11.86 -14.19 -3.56
C ARG A 114 11.47 -15.49 -4.28
N GLY A 115 10.42 -15.47 -5.12
CA GLY A 115 9.94 -16.68 -5.78
C GLY A 115 9.15 -17.66 -4.89
N GLU A 116 8.82 -17.29 -3.66
CA GLU A 116 8.03 -18.11 -2.71
C GLU A 116 6.54 -18.23 -3.11
N SER A 117 6.09 -17.43 -4.08
CA SER A 117 4.74 -17.45 -4.64
C SER A 117 4.80 -17.17 -6.13
N ALA A 118 3.71 -17.44 -6.86
CA ALA A 118 3.61 -17.02 -8.26
C ALA A 118 3.80 -15.50 -8.39
N PHE A 119 4.51 -15.07 -9.43
CA PHE A 119 4.78 -13.65 -9.68
C PHE A 119 3.48 -12.84 -9.79
N SER A 120 2.49 -13.39 -10.46
CA SER A 120 1.14 -12.85 -10.55
C SER A 120 0.45 -12.58 -9.21
N SER A 121 0.57 -13.50 -8.25
CA SER A 121 0.05 -13.34 -6.89
C SER A 121 0.77 -12.23 -6.14
N TRP A 122 2.07 -12.06 -6.38
CA TRP A 122 2.82 -10.91 -5.87
C TRP A 122 2.40 -9.60 -6.53
N LEU A 123 2.28 -9.57 -7.86
CA LEU A 123 1.87 -8.40 -8.64
C LEU A 123 0.43 -7.97 -8.29
N TYR A 124 -0.49 -8.91 -8.15
CA TYR A 124 -1.87 -8.61 -7.77
C TYR A 124 -1.95 -7.97 -6.38
N ARG A 125 -1.23 -8.50 -5.38
CA ARG A 125 -1.15 -7.91 -4.04
C ARG A 125 -0.56 -6.50 -4.08
N LEU A 126 0.52 -6.31 -4.86
CA LEU A 126 1.12 -5.00 -5.05
C LEU A 126 0.12 -4.01 -5.68
N ALA A 127 -0.59 -4.44 -6.73
CA ALA A 127 -1.58 -3.64 -7.43
C ALA A 127 -2.73 -3.22 -6.50
N VAL A 128 -3.35 -4.17 -5.80
CA VAL A 128 -4.43 -3.88 -4.85
C VAL A 128 -4.00 -2.89 -3.78
N ASN A 129 -2.82 -3.09 -3.18
CA ASN A 129 -2.30 -2.20 -2.15
C ASN A 129 -2.08 -0.78 -2.68
N LEU A 130 -1.46 -0.65 -3.85
CA LEU A 130 -1.19 0.65 -4.48
C LEU A 130 -2.50 1.37 -4.84
N LEU A 131 -3.41 0.67 -5.51
CA LEU A 131 -4.72 1.20 -5.92
C LEU A 131 -5.54 1.66 -4.71
N CYS A 132 -5.62 0.85 -3.66
CA CYS A 132 -6.32 1.22 -2.44
C CYS A 132 -5.71 2.47 -1.78
N SER A 133 -4.37 2.56 -1.76
CA SER A 133 -3.68 3.72 -1.21
C SER A 133 -3.98 4.99 -2.01
N ARG A 134 -3.89 4.93 -3.34
CA ARG A 134 -4.20 6.05 -4.24
C ARG A 134 -5.64 6.52 -4.10
N LEU A 135 -6.60 5.60 -4.11
CA LEU A 135 -8.02 5.95 -3.98
C LEU A 135 -8.35 6.59 -2.64
N ARG A 136 -7.73 6.14 -1.54
CA ARG A 136 -7.85 6.79 -0.23
C ARG A 136 -7.29 8.22 -0.25
N ALA A 137 -6.12 8.43 -0.85
CA ALA A 137 -5.51 9.75 -0.94
C ALA A 137 -6.36 10.73 -1.76
N LEU A 138 -6.89 10.28 -2.90
CA LEU A 138 -7.77 11.09 -3.76
C LEU A 138 -9.07 11.50 -3.07
N LYS A 139 -9.66 10.59 -2.28
CA LYS A 139 -10.85 10.88 -1.49
C LYS A 139 -10.58 11.98 -0.45
N LEU A 140 -9.46 11.87 0.28
CA LEU A 140 -9.08 12.87 1.29
C LEU A 140 -8.75 14.24 0.68
N GLN A 141 -8.12 14.27 -0.50
CA GLN A 141 -7.86 15.52 -1.23
C GLN A 141 -9.17 16.22 -1.59
N ARG A 142 -10.12 15.47 -2.16
CA ARG A 142 -11.43 16.00 -2.53
C ARG A 142 -12.23 16.52 -1.33
N GLU A 143 -12.19 15.82 -0.19
CA GLU A 143 -12.83 16.27 1.05
C GLU A 143 -12.21 17.56 1.60
N ARG A 144 -10.89 17.74 1.46
CA ARG A 144 -10.19 18.97 1.87
C ARG A 144 -10.50 20.16 0.98
N GLU A 145 -10.63 19.93 -0.33
CA GLU A 145 -11.01 20.98 -1.29
C GLU A 145 -12.41 21.50 -0.97
N ILE A 146 -13.38 20.60 -0.76
CA ILE A 146 -14.76 20.97 -0.40
C ILE A 146 -14.82 21.70 0.95
N ALA A 147 -13.99 21.33 1.92
CA ALA A 147 -13.98 21.96 3.24
C ALA A 147 -13.33 23.36 3.26
N ASN A 148 -12.61 23.74 2.19
CA ASN A 148 -11.90 25.01 2.09
C ASN A 148 -12.57 26.00 1.12
N GLU A 149 -13.69 25.59 0.51
CA GLU A 149 -14.64 26.43 -0.24
C GLU A 149 -15.79 26.88 0.66
#